data_AF-A0A352K9Z5-F1
#
_entry.id   AF-A0A352K9Z5-F1
#
_cell.length_a   1.000
_cell.length_b   1.000
_cell.length_c   1.000
_cell.angle_alpha   90.00
_cell.angle_beta   90.00
_cell.angle_gamma   90.00
#
_symmetry.space_group_name_H-M   'P 1'
#
loop_
_entity.id
_entity.type
_entity.pdbx_description
1 polymer ?
#
loop_
_entity_poly.entity_id
_entity_poly.type
_entity_poly.pdbx_seq_one_letter_code
_entity_poly.pdbx_strand_id
1 'polypeptide(L)' 'KSGNYAQVNCGTYCRTVSDDRIDEKYEECLGPCFKCSQVAIREQASAHKPGDEQIARQSFEQCWANIPKNGAFKISK' A
#
# COMPACT_ATOMS: atom_id res chain seq x y z
N LYS A 1 15.92 -18.11 4.23
CA LYS A 1 14.50 -18.33 4.61
C LYS A 1 13.66 -17.30 3.87
N SER A 2 12.88 -17.71 2.87
CA SER A 2 11.87 -16.83 2.26
C SER A 2 10.67 -16.80 3.20
N GLY A 3 10.67 -15.84 4.14
CA GLY A 3 9.48 -15.59 4.95
C GLY A 3 8.38 -15.03 4.04
N ASN A 4 7.18 -15.60 4.11
CA ASN A 4 6.03 -15.03 3.41
C ASN A 4 5.65 -13.73 4.14
N TYR A 5 5.96 -12.59 3.55
CA TYR A 5 5.52 -11.30 4.05
C TYR A 5 4.08 -11.05 3.65
N ALA A 6 3.29 -10.44 4.53
CA ALA A 6 1.99 -9.91 4.14
C ALA A 6 2.20 -8.82 3.09
N GLN A 7 1.56 -8.96 1.93
CA GLN A 7 1.67 -8.05 0.80
C GLN A 7 0.34 -7.35 0.55
N VAL A 8 0.38 -6.06 0.24
CA VAL A 8 -0.79 -5.34 -0.24
C VAL A 8 -0.90 -5.57 -1.74
N ASN A 9 -2.05 -6.09 -2.20
CA ASN A 9 -2.33 -6.20 -3.63
C ASN A 9 -2.66 -4.81 -4.18
N CYS A 10 -1.65 -4.10 -4.68
CA CYS A 10 -1.80 -2.72 -5.16
C CYS A 10 -2.80 -2.57 -6.30
N GLY A 11 -2.97 -3.58 -7.17
CA GLY A 11 -4.00 -3.55 -8.21
C GLY A 11 -5.41 -3.52 -7.61
N THR A 12 -5.67 -4.39 -6.64
CA THR A 12 -6.98 -4.45 -5.95
C THR A 12 -7.20 -3.22 -5.08
N TYR A 13 -6.18 -2.79 -4.33
CA TYR A 13 -6.24 -1.60 -3.49
C TYR A 13 -6.54 -0.36 -4.33
N CYS A 14 -5.79 -0.14 -5.40
CA CYS A 14 -5.96 1.02 -6.26
C CYS A 14 -7.32 1.07 -6.94
N ARG A 15 -7.83 -0.07 -7.43
CA ARG A 15 -9.21 -0.15 -7.93
C ARG A 15 -10.29 0.16 -6.89
N THR A 16 -10.00 -0.02 -5.60
CA THR A 16 -10.94 0.29 -4.52
C THR A 16 -10.92 1.77 -4.16
N VAL A 17 -9.76 2.43 -4.25
CA VAL A 17 -9.61 3.86 -3.88
C VAL A 17 -9.67 4.82 -5.08
N SER A 18 -9.54 4.33 -6.32
CA SER A 18 -9.78 5.08 -7.55
C SER A 18 -11.19 4.80 -8.09
N ASP A 19 -11.77 5.74 -8.84
CA ASP A 19 -12.92 5.41 -9.70
C ASP A 19 -12.38 4.43 -10.77
N ASP A 20 -12.94 3.22 -10.80
CA ASP A 20 -12.51 2.07 -11.59
C ASP A 20 -12.61 2.30 -13.11
N ARG A 21 -13.17 3.43 -13.53
CA ARG A 21 -13.37 3.84 -14.93
C ARG A 21 -12.33 4.84 -15.45
N ILE A 22 -11.38 5.28 -14.61
CA ILE A 22 -10.38 6.29 -14.99
C ILE A 22 -8.98 5.69 -14.84
N ASP A 23 -8.42 5.21 -15.96
CA ASP A 23 -7.10 4.56 -16.00
C ASP A 23 -5.98 5.45 -15.45
N GLU A 24 -6.02 6.76 -15.75
CA GLU A 24 -5.04 7.73 -15.23
C GLU A 24 -4.99 7.74 -13.70
N LYS A 25 -6.15 7.70 -13.04
CA LYS A 25 -6.22 7.62 -11.57
C LYS A 25 -5.81 6.26 -11.05
N TYR A 26 -6.02 5.18 -11.81
CA TYR A 26 -5.50 3.88 -11.42
C TYR A 26 -3.96 3.86 -11.48
N GLU A 27 -3.37 4.38 -12.56
CA GLU A 27 -1.91 4.44 -12.74
C GLU A 27 -1.22 5.37 -11.73
N GLU A 28 -1.81 6.54 -11.45
CA GLU A 28 -1.35 7.47 -10.41
C GLU A 28 -1.33 6.82 -9.01
N CYS A 29 -2.19 5.83 -8.76
CA CYS A 29 -2.26 5.11 -7.49
C CYS A 29 -1.14 4.09 -7.34
N LEU A 30 -0.81 3.39 -8.41
CA LEU A 30 0.07 2.22 -8.38
C LEU A 30 1.45 2.59 -7.85
N GLY A 31 2.05 3.69 -8.31
CA GLY A 31 3.38 4.14 -7.88
C GLY A 31 3.49 4.32 -6.36
N PRO A 32 2.67 5.20 -5.76
CA PRO A 32 2.56 5.35 -4.30
C PRO A 32 2.28 4.02 -3.57
N CYS A 33 1.45 3.15 -4.13
CA CYS A 33 1.05 1.91 -3.46
C CYS A 33 2.22 0.95 -3.38
N PHE A 34 2.94 0.74 -4.48
CA PHE A 34 4.12 -0.11 -4.51
C PHE A 34 5.18 0.39 -3.52
N LYS A 35 5.38 1.71 -3.43
CA LYS A 35 6.29 2.30 -2.45
C LYS A 35 5.89 1.94 -1.02
N CYS A 36 4.61 2.11 -0.65
CA CYS A 36 4.15 1.79 0.69
C CYS A 36 4.08 0.29 1.00
N SER A 37 3.82 -0.56 0.00
CA SER A 37 3.92 -2.01 0.16
C SER A 37 5.37 -2.45 0.44
N GLN A 38 6.37 -1.81 -0.15
CA GLN A 38 7.78 -2.09 0.16
C GLN A 38 8.15 -1.66 1.58
N VAL A 39 7.62 -0.53 2.07
CA VAL A 39 7.80 -0.09 3.46
C VAL A 39 7.22 -1.11 4.42
N ALA A 40 5.98 -1.57 4.18
CA ALA A 40 5.32 -2.59 4.99
C ALA A 40 6.10 -3.92 5.07
N ILE A 41 6.71 -4.36 3.96
CA ILE A 41 7.56 -5.56 3.95
C ILE A 41 8.83 -5.34 4.77
N ARG A 42 9.47 -4.17 4.63
CA ARG A 42 10.69 -3.83 5.38
C ARG A 42 10.43 -3.79 6.89
N GLU A 43 9.32 -3.22 7.33
CA GLU A 43 8.96 -3.16 8.75
C GLU A 43 8.68 -4.56 9.34
N GLN A 44 7.97 -5.43 8.61
CA GLN A 44 7.82 -6.84 8.99
C GLN A 44 9.16 -7.56 9.11
N ALA A 45 10.08 -7.30 8.19
CA ALA A 45 11.43 -7.87 8.21
C ALA A 45 12.24 -7.38 9.41
N SER A 46 12.24 -6.07 9.68
CA SER A 46 12.92 -5.45 10.83
C SER A 46 12.37 -5.93 12.16
N ALA A 47 11.05 -6.13 12.25
CA ALA A 47 10.39 -6.70 13.42
C ALA A 47 10.64 -8.21 13.59
N HIS A 48 11.34 -8.86 12.65
CA HIS A 48 11.54 -10.31 12.60
C HIS A 48 10.23 -11.11 12.67
N LYS A 49 9.14 -10.54 12.14
CA LYS A 49 7.79 -11.08 12.15
C LYS A 49 7.23 -11.17 10.72
N PRO A 50 7.77 -12.05 9.86
CA PRO A 50 7.25 -12.23 8.51
C PRO A 50 5.80 -12.75 8.55
N GLY A 51 4.92 -12.12 7.78
CA GLY A 51 3.51 -12.53 7.67
C GLY A 51 2.60 -11.92 8.73
N ASP A 52 3.13 -11.03 9.59
CA ASP A 52 2.33 -10.25 10.51
C ASP A 52 1.55 -9.17 9.74
N GLU A 53 0.29 -9.47 9.46
CA GLU A 53 -0.63 -8.61 8.70
C GLU A 53 -0.89 -7.28 9.41
N GLN A 54 -0.82 -7.25 10.75
CA GLN A 54 -1.06 -6.02 11.51
C GLN A 54 0.09 -5.04 11.32
N ILE A 55 1.34 -5.50 11.45
CA ILE A 55 2.52 -4.67 11.19
C ILE A 55 2.52 -4.19 9.74
N ALA A 56 2.27 -5.10 8.79
CA ALA A 56 2.20 -4.78 7.38
C ALA A 56 1.19 -3.67 7.10
N ARG A 57 -0.03 -3.83 7.63
CA ARG A 57 -1.12 -2.87 7.43
C ARG A 57 -0.82 -1.52 8.05
N GLN A 58 -0.37 -1.48 9.31
CA GLN A 58 -0.07 -0.22 10.00
C GLN A 58 1.04 0.55 9.27
N SER A 59 2.13 -0.13 8.89
CA SER A 59 3.24 0.50 8.17
C SER A 59 2.83 0.99 6.77
N PHE A 60 1.96 0.22 6.08
CA PHE A 60 1.39 0.66 4.81
C PHE A 60 0.53 1.91 4.98
N GLU A 61 -0.43 1.90 5.90
CA GLU A 61 -1.36 3.01 6.16
C GLU A 61 -0.61 4.29 6.56
N GLN A 62 0.43 4.17 7.40
CA GLN A 62 1.29 5.29 7.78
C GLN A 62 2.07 5.88 6.61
N CYS A 63 2.66 5.03 5.75
CA CYS A 63 3.31 5.50 4.54
C CYS A 63 2.31 6.19 3.61
N TRP A 64 1.15 5.58 3.42
CA TRP A 64 0.12 6.07 2.51
C TRP A 64 -0.46 7.42 2.94
N ALA A 65 -0.68 7.62 4.24
CA ALA A 65 -1.14 8.88 4.80
C ALA A 65 -0.19 10.06 4.54
N ASN A 66 1.10 9.78 4.33
CA ASN A 66 2.14 10.77 4.07
C ASN A 66 2.42 11.01 2.57
N ILE A 67 1.74 10.31 1.66
CA ILE A 67 1.82 10.59 0.23
C ILE A 67 1.19 11.97 -0.01
N PRO A 68 1.90 12.92 -0.67
CA PRO A 68 1.36 14.24 -0.96
C PRO A 68 0.06 14.12 -1.78
N LYS A 69 -1.05 14.65 -1.24
CA LYS A 69 -2.38 14.59 -1.88
C LYS A 69 -2.57 15.62 -2.99
N ASN A 70 -1.49 16.17 -3.54
CA ASN A 70 -1.53 17.13 -4.64
C ASN A 70 -1.89 16.40 -5.96
N GLY A 71 -3.09 15.81 -6.03
CA GLY A 71 -3.52 15.01 -7.19
C GLY A 71 -4.71 14.09 -6.92
N ALA A 72 -4.54 12.97 -6.21
CA ALA A 72 -5.52 11.87 -6.27
C ALA A 72 -5.55 11.03 -4.99
N PHE A 73 -6.61 10.23 -4.85
CA PHE A 73 -6.93 9.28 -3.77
C PHE A 73 -7.59 9.88 -2.53
N LYS A 74 -8.91 10.07 -2.66
CA LYS A 74 -9.82 10.02 -1.53
C LYS A 74 -10.00 8.55 -1.16
N ILE A 75 -9.46 8.13 -0.01
CA ILE A 75 -9.86 6.85 0.59
C ILE A 75 -11.27 7.09 1.11
N SER A 76 -12.28 6.56 0.41
CA SER A 76 -13.64 6.55 0.95
C SER A 76 -13.66 5.69 2.22
N LYS A 77 -14.25 6.27 3.25
CA LYS A 77 -14.34 5.73 4.61
C LYS A 77 -15.34 4.59 4.69
#